data_AF-A0A358N5G2-F1
#
_entry.id   AF-A0A358N5G2-F1
#
_cell.length_a   1.000
_cell.length_b   1.000
_cell.length_c   1.000
_cell.angle_alpha   90.00
_cell.angle_beta   90.00
_cell.angle_gamma   90.00
#
_symmetry.space_group_name_H-M   'P 1'
#
loop_
_entity.id
_entity.type
_entity.pdbx_description
1 polymer ?
#
loop_
_entity_poly.entity_id
_entity_poly.type
_entity_poly.pdbx_seq_one_letter_code
_entity_poly.pdbx_strand_id
1 'polypeptide(L)'
;MLAPDGQEWLSRASRGPEQVFGRSGATDALHRYALMYPAKADSKDALVQDFHSFRQALNVASADQRVLVLVNAPAEQASRLRESLRSVANDESVIGRFHFDFEQGGDWKAKVTGSSEQPGIVLIHPGEFGMKGKVLKQLPLDAPNEQIIAIMRQANKQFAATTEKKVYSQHVAKGNREGVYFEGAVPYGEDRDGDGEIDHRGGGRGGGRFGGRGGGGRAGR
;
A
#
# COMPACT_ATOMS: atom_id res chain seq x y z
N MET A 1 -18.88 10.65 -5.45
CA MET A 1 -18.11 11.00 -4.24
C MET A 1 -19.04 10.79 -3.07
N LEU A 2 -18.57 10.15 -2.01
CA LEU A 2 -19.34 9.96 -0.78
C LEU A 2 -18.86 10.95 0.28
N ALA A 3 -19.72 11.28 1.23
CA ALA A 3 -19.34 11.98 2.45
C ALA A 3 -18.41 11.09 3.30
N PRO A 4 -17.64 11.67 4.23
CA PRO A 4 -16.74 10.91 5.10
C PRO A 4 -17.42 9.80 5.92
N ASP A 5 -18.74 9.88 6.14
CA ASP A 5 -19.54 8.85 6.79
C ASP A 5 -19.97 7.69 5.86
N GLY A 6 -19.73 7.80 4.55
CA GLY A 6 -20.11 6.82 3.55
C GLY A 6 -21.61 6.77 3.22
N GLN A 7 -22.43 7.65 3.79
CA GLN A 7 -23.89 7.59 3.66
C GLN A 7 -24.42 8.55 2.59
N GLU A 8 -23.88 9.77 2.53
CA GLU A 8 -24.36 10.79 1.60
C GLU A 8 -23.57 10.79 0.28
N TRP A 9 -24.28 10.78 -0.85
CA TRP A 9 -23.69 10.99 -2.16
C TRP A 9 -23.43 12.47 -2.43
N LEU A 10 -22.19 12.91 -2.26
CA LEU A 10 -21.73 14.27 -2.58
C LEU A 10 -21.54 14.51 -4.09
N SER A 11 -21.38 13.44 -4.88
CA SER A 11 -21.45 13.50 -6.34
C SER A 11 -21.91 12.18 -6.95
N ARG A 12 -22.58 12.25 -8.10
CA ARG A 12 -22.87 11.06 -8.92
C ARG A 12 -21.58 10.41 -9.43
N ALA A 13 -21.64 9.12 -9.74
CA ALA A 13 -20.55 8.39 -10.38
C ALA A 13 -20.07 9.14 -11.65
N SER A 14 -18.77 9.07 -11.93
CA SER A 14 -18.10 9.76 -13.04
C SER A 14 -18.02 11.29 -12.95
N ARG A 15 -18.46 11.92 -11.85
CA ARG A 15 -18.29 13.37 -11.61
C ARG A 15 -17.29 13.65 -10.50
N GLY A 16 -16.18 14.30 -10.85
CA GLY A 16 -15.16 14.76 -9.93
C GLY A 16 -15.58 16.02 -9.15
N PRO A 17 -14.90 16.36 -8.04
CA PRO A 17 -15.23 17.52 -7.21
C PRO A 17 -15.29 18.83 -8.00
N GLU A 18 -14.34 19.06 -8.92
CA GLU A 18 -14.34 20.27 -9.77
C GLU A 18 -15.54 20.36 -10.71
N GLN A 19 -16.11 19.23 -11.13
CA GLN A 19 -17.29 19.20 -12.01
C GLN A 19 -18.60 19.44 -11.25
N VAL A 20 -18.60 19.27 -9.93
CA VAL A 20 -19.78 19.44 -9.07
C VAL A 20 -19.77 20.79 -8.37
N PHE A 21 -18.61 21.18 -7.85
CA PHE A 21 -18.45 22.38 -7.03
C PHE A 21 -17.75 23.53 -7.77
N GLY A 22 -17.27 23.29 -9.00
CA GLY A 22 -16.40 24.22 -9.72
C GLY A 22 -14.97 24.23 -9.16
N ARG A 23 -14.01 24.71 -9.96
CA ARG A 23 -12.58 24.75 -9.57
C ARG A 23 -12.33 25.56 -8.29
N SER A 24 -13.00 26.68 -8.12
CA SER A 24 -12.87 27.53 -6.93
C SER A 24 -13.70 27.04 -5.74
N GLY A 25 -14.87 26.44 -5.99
CA GLY A 25 -15.78 26.01 -4.94
C GLY A 25 -15.47 24.62 -4.35
N ALA A 26 -14.63 23.81 -5.00
CA ALA A 26 -14.28 22.48 -4.51
C ALA A 26 -13.56 22.54 -3.15
N THR A 27 -12.62 23.47 -2.96
CA THR A 27 -11.90 23.61 -1.69
C THR A 27 -12.83 24.08 -0.57
N ASP A 28 -13.68 25.07 -0.84
CA ASP A 28 -14.66 25.57 0.14
C ASP A 28 -15.70 24.51 0.52
N ALA A 29 -16.16 23.72 -0.47
CA ALA A 29 -17.07 22.60 -0.24
C ALA A 29 -16.40 21.53 0.63
N LEU A 30 -15.17 21.12 0.30
CA LEU A 30 -14.40 20.16 1.10
C LEU A 30 -14.15 20.66 2.53
N HIS A 31 -13.83 21.94 2.70
CA HIS A 31 -13.66 22.54 4.03
C HIS A 31 -14.96 22.50 4.83
N ARG A 32 -16.11 22.82 4.21
CA ARG A 32 -17.43 22.71 4.84
C ARG A 32 -17.73 21.28 5.28
N TYR A 33 -17.46 20.28 4.43
CA TYR A 33 -17.63 18.88 4.82
C TYR A 33 -16.70 18.50 5.98
N ALA A 34 -15.44 18.91 5.96
CA ALA A 34 -14.52 18.65 7.07
C ALA A 34 -15.03 19.21 8.42
N LEU A 35 -15.65 20.39 8.42
CA LEU A 35 -16.25 20.98 9.62
C LEU A 35 -17.48 20.21 10.14
N MET A 36 -18.24 19.57 9.24
CA MET A 36 -19.41 18.75 9.62
C MET A 36 -19.01 17.39 10.20
N TYR A 37 -17.81 16.90 9.86
CA TYR A 37 -17.28 15.62 10.32
C TYR A 37 -15.96 15.82 11.10
N PRO A 38 -16.01 16.46 12.28
CA PRO A 38 -14.81 16.68 13.08
C PRO A 38 -14.19 15.36 13.52
N ALA A 39 -12.87 15.38 13.72
CA ALA A 39 -12.13 14.24 14.25
C ALA A 39 -12.73 13.80 15.60
N LYS A 40 -13.04 12.50 15.72
CA LYS A 40 -13.62 11.91 16.93
C LYS A 40 -12.56 11.52 17.97
N ALA A 41 -11.29 11.49 17.59
CA ALA A 41 -10.16 11.12 18.43
C ALA A 41 -8.87 11.82 17.96
N ASP A 42 -7.85 11.84 18.81
CA ASP A 42 -6.54 12.36 18.45
C ASP A 42 -5.82 11.35 17.54
N SER A 43 -5.17 11.85 16.49
CA SER A 43 -4.26 11.09 15.65
C SER A 43 -3.15 10.37 16.42
N LYS A 44 -2.75 10.89 17.59
CA LYS A 44 -1.77 10.26 18.47
C LYS A 44 -2.23 8.92 19.04
N ASP A 45 -3.54 8.74 19.15
CA ASP A 45 -4.17 7.52 19.67
C ASP A 45 -4.48 6.51 18.56
N ALA A 46 -4.14 6.81 17.30
CA ALA A 46 -4.39 5.92 16.18
C ALA A 46 -3.70 4.56 16.37
N LEU A 47 -4.38 3.51 15.93
CA LEU A 47 -3.85 2.15 15.99
C LEU A 47 -2.63 2.02 15.08
N VAL A 48 -1.67 1.19 15.50
CA VAL A 48 -0.54 0.83 14.66
C VAL A 48 -1.03 -0.03 13.50
N GLN A 49 -0.54 0.28 12.29
CA GLN A 49 -0.81 -0.53 11.11
C GLN A 49 -0.39 -1.98 11.32
N ASP A 50 -1.21 -2.90 10.82
CA ASP A 50 -1.00 -4.33 10.84
C ASP A 50 -1.57 -4.91 9.54
N PHE A 51 -0.80 -5.70 8.80
CA PHE A 51 -1.27 -6.29 7.55
C PHE A 51 -1.85 -7.68 7.81
N HIS A 52 -2.58 -8.19 6.82
CA HIS A 52 -3.09 -9.56 6.90
C HIS A 52 -1.97 -10.61 6.82
N SER A 53 -0.85 -10.28 6.17
CA SER A 53 0.31 -11.16 6.09
C SER A 53 1.60 -10.38 5.86
N PHE A 54 2.71 -10.93 6.35
CA PHE A 54 4.05 -10.40 6.08
C PHE A 54 4.34 -10.22 4.59
N ARG A 55 3.86 -11.15 3.76
CA ARG A 55 4.02 -11.08 2.30
C ARG A 55 3.38 -9.81 1.73
N GLN A 56 2.19 -9.46 2.20
CA GLN A 56 1.50 -8.23 1.79
C GLN A 56 2.23 -6.99 2.31
N ALA A 57 2.63 -6.99 3.59
CA ALA A 57 3.37 -5.88 4.18
C ALA A 57 4.65 -5.55 3.41
N LEU A 58 5.43 -6.58 3.05
CA LEU A 58 6.68 -6.44 2.31
C LEU A 58 6.45 -5.92 0.89
N ASN A 59 5.39 -6.37 0.23
CA ASN A 59 5.04 -5.91 -1.12
C ASN A 59 4.58 -4.44 -1.12
N VAL A 60 3.69 -4.07 -0.20
CA VAL A 60 3.23 -2.69 -0.05
C VAL A 60 4.39 -1.76 0.30
N ALA A 61 5.26 -2.15 1.24
CA ALA A 61 6.43 -1.36 1.59
C ALA A 61 7.38 -1.17 0.40
N SER A 62 7.53 -2.18 -0.46
CA SER A 62 8.28 -2.03 -1.71
C SER A 62 7.60 -1.07 -2.67
N ALA A 63 6.29 -1.20 -2.89
CA ALA A 63 5.51 -0.37 -3.82
C ALA A 63 5.58 1.11 -3.43
N ASP A 64 5.41 1.41 -2.15
CA ASP A 64 5.47 2.77 -1.60
C ASP A 64 6.91 3.29 -1.44
N GLN A 65 7.92 2.44 -1.67
CA GLN A 65 9.33 2.70 -1.40
C GLN A 65 9.56 3.22 0.03
N ARG A 66 9.14 2.43 1.01
CA ARG A 66 9.26 2.72 2.43
C ARG A 66 9.93 1.57 3.17
N VAL A 67 10.55 1.88 4.31
CA VAL A 67 11.06 0.86 5.23
C VAL A 67 9.89 0.16 5.91
N LEU A 68 9.94 -1.17 5.97
CA LEU A 68 9.01 -1.98 6.75
C LEU A 68 9.56 -2.19 8.16
N VAL A 69 8.73 -1.95 9.17
CA VAL A 69 9.00 -2.24 10.57
C VAL A 69 8.21 -3.49 10.95
N LEU A 70 8.89 -4.62 11.05
CA LEU A 70 8.31 -5.87 11.49
C LEU A 70 8.51 -6.06 12.99
N VAL A 71 7.44 -6.22 13.74
CA VAL A 71 7.49 -6.58 15.16
C VAL A 71 7.32 -8.10 15.25
N ASN A 72 8.43 -8.81 15.45
CA ASN A 72 8.42 -10.24 15.68
C ASN A 72 8.41 -10.51 17.20
N ALA A 73 7.24 -10.82 17.75
CA ALA A 73 7.07 -11.01 19.19
C ALA A 73 6.14 -12.20 19.49
N PRO A 74 6.32 -12.90 20.63
CA PRO A 74 5.35 -13.88 21.10
C PRO A 74 3.97 -13.24 21.32
N ALA A 75 2.89 -14.01 21.12
CA ALA A 75 1.51 -13.55 21.23
C ALA A 75 1.20 -12.82 22.55
N GLU A 76 1.79 -13.29 23.66
CA GLU A 76 1.61 -12.71 25.01
C GLU A 76 2.14 -11.28 25.14
N GLN A 77 3.16 -10.92 24.35
CA GLN A 77 3.79 -9.60 24.38
C GLN A 77 3.27 -8.68 23.27
N ALA A 78 2.68 -9.24 22.22
CA ALA A 78 2.24 -8.51 21.03
C ALA A 78 1.21 -7.40 21.35
N SER A 79 0.25 -7.65 22.24
CA SER A 79 -0.77 -6.65 22.60
C SER A 79 -0.19 -5.44 23.32
N ARG A 80 0.72 -5.67 24.28
CA ARG A 80 1.41 -4.59 25.01
C ARG A 80 2.34 -3.79 24.09
N LEU A 81 3.04 -4.47 23.19
CA LEU A 81 3.89 -3.83 22.19
C LEU A 81 3.09 -3.00 21.19
N ARG A 82 1.91 -3.47 20.76
CA ARG A 82 1.01 -2.69 19.90
C ARG A 82 0.60 -1.39 20.56
N GLU A 83 0.30 -1.41 21.85
CA GLU A 83 -0.05 -0.20 22.60
C GLU A 83 1.14 0.75 22.72
N SER A 84 2.31 0.26 23.13
CA SER A 84 3.50 1.10 23.31
C SER A 84 3.96 1.75 21.99
N LEU A 85 3.84 1.01 20.88
CA LEU A 85 4.25 1.47 19.56
C LEU A 85 3.28 2.48 18.93
N ARG A 86 2.09 2.74 19.49
CA ARG A 86 1.21 3.82 18.98
C ARG A 86 1.93 5.16 19.02
N SER A 87 2.58 5.47 20.14
CA SER A 87 3.36 6.70 20.29
C SER A 87 4.52 6.79 19.29
N VAL A 88 5.09 5.65 18.88
CA VAL A 88 6.14 5.59 17.87
C VAL A 88 5.57 5.77 16.46
N ALA A 89 4.52 5.03 16.11
CA ALA A 89 3.92 5.02 14.77
C ALA A 89 3.27 6.37 14.44
N ASN A 90 2.71 7.06 15.44
CA ASN A 90 2.06 8.36 15.31
C ASN A 90 2.97 9.55 15.60
N ASP A 91 4.27 9.32 15.88
CA ASP A 91 5.25 10.40 16.00
C ASP A 91 5.35 11.19 14.69
N GLU A 92 5.46 12.52 14.76
CA GLU A 92 5.49 13.39 13.58
C GLU A 92 6.61 13.06 12.59
N SER A 93 7.71 12.47 13.08
CA SER A 93 8.85 12.07 12.27
C SER A 93 8.73 10.66 11.69
N VAL A 94 7.72 9.89 12.10
CA VAL A 94 7.48 8.49 11.72
C VAL A 94 6.20 8.35 10.89
N ILE A 95 5.11 9.01 11.28
CA ILE A 95 3.79 8.86 10.68
C ILE A 95 3.85 9.03 9.16
N GLY A 96 3.29 8.05 8.43
CA GLY A 96 3.26 8.02 6.97
C GLY A 96 4.60 7.75 6.27
N ARG A 97 5.70 7.50 6.99
CA ARG A 97 7.03 7.23 6.40
C ARG A 97 7.45 5.77 6.47
N PHE A 98 6.80 4.99 7.32
CA PHE A 98 7.07 3.57 7.52
C PHE A 98 5.78 2.77 7.45
N HIS A 99 5.91 1.50 7.11
CA HIS A 99 4.85 0.52 7.32
C HIS A 99 5.17 -0.30 8.55
N PHE A 100 4.15 -0.65 9.32
CA PHE A 100 4.27 -1.54 10.46
C PHE A 100 3.54 -2.85 10.16
N ASP A 101 4.08 -3.93 10.70
CA ASP A 101 3.47 -5.25 10.63
C ASP A 101 3.87 -6.07 11.86
N PHE A 102 3.01 -7.00 12.27
CA PHE A 102 3.26 -7.85 13.43
C PHE A 102 3.26 -9.30 13.00
N GLU A 103 4.30 -10.04 13.37
CA GLU A 103 4.38 -11.47 13.10
C GLU A 103 4.66 -12.28 14.35
N GLN A 104 4.16 -13.51 14.30
CA GLN A 104 4.42 -14.53 15.30
C GLN A 104 5.23 -15.65 14.65
N GLY A 105 6.48 -15.82 15.10
CA GLY A 105 7.32 -16.93 14.65
C GLY A 105 8.31 -16.56 13.55
N GLY A 106 8.64 -17.53 12.70
CA GLY A 106 9.86 -17.48 11.87
C GLY A 106 9.64 -17.43 10.36
N ASP A 107 8.42 -17.60 9.86
CA ASP A 107 8.16 -17.84 8.43
C ASP A 107 8.63 -16.69 7.54
N TRP A 108 8.54 -15.46 8.04
CA TRP A 108 9.03 -14.26 7.37
C TRP A 108 10.55 -14.29 7.08
N LYS A 109 11.34 -15.00 7.90
CA LYS A 109 12.81 -15.08 7.77
C LYS A 109 13.24 -15.72 6.45
N ALA A 110 12.45 -16.63 5.89
CA ALA A 110 12.74 -17.24 4.58
C ALA A 110 12.77 -16.21 3.44
N LYS A 111 12.12 -15.06 3.62
CA LYS A 111 12.06 -13.96 2.64
C LYS A 111 13.03 -12.82 2.97
N VAL A 112 13.62 -12.81 4.17
CA VAL A 112 14.44 -11.69 4.65
C VAL A 112 15.84 -12.15 5.01
N THR A 113 16.83 -11.61 4.30
CA THR A 113 18.24 -11.92 4.61
C THR A 113 18.75 -11.09 5.79
N GLY A 114 19.56 -11.72 6.66
CA GLY A 114 20.18 -11.05 7.81
C GLY A 114 19.33 -11.00 9.08
N SER A 115 18.28 -11.82 9.16
CA SER A 115 17.44 -11.95 10.36
C SER A 115 18.15 -12.69 11.49
N SER A 116 17.95 -12.24 12.73
CA SER A 116 18.31 -12.99 13.93
C SER A 116 17.25 -14.03 14.27
N GLU A 117 17.62 -15.05 15.04
CA GLU A 117 16.67 -16.00 15.61
C GLU A 117 15.79 -15.40 16.70
N GLN A 118 16.28 -14.35 17.36
CA GLN A 118 15.62 -13.74 18.52
C GLN A 118 14.41 -12.87 18.12
N PRO A 119 13.35 -12.82 18.95
CA PRO A 119 12.30 -11.82 18.85
C PRO A 119 12.87 -10.39 18.86
N GLY A 120 12.15 -9.45 18.23
CA GLY A 120 12.60 -8.07 18.13
C GLY A 120 11.81 -7.22 17.16
N ILE A 121 12.16 -5.94 17.13
CA ILE A 121 11.67 -4.97 16.18
C ILE A 121 12.69 -4.89 15.04
N VAL A 122 12.29 -5.31 13.85
CA VAL A 122 13.15 -5.51 12.69
C VAL A 122 12.82 -4.46 11.63
N LEU A 123 13.79 -3.63 11.30
CA LEU A 123 13.69 -2.67 10.19
C LEU A 123 14.18 -3.35 8.92
N ILE A 124 13.32 -3.45 7.92
CA ILE A 124 13.55 -4.20 6.69
C ILE A 124 13.56 -3.23 5.51
N HIS A 125 14.63 -3.31 4.73
CA HIS A 125 14.70 -2.74 3.39
C HIS A 125 13.96 -3.70 2.44
N PRO A 126 12.78 -3.34 1.90
CA PRO A 126 12.11 -4.18 0.93
C PRO A 126 12.89 -4.21 -0.38
N GLY A 127 13.07 -5.40 -0.93
CA GLY A 127 13.62 -5.58 -2.27
C GLY A 127 12.71 -4.94 -3.32
N GLU A 128 13.24 -4.79 -4.53
CA GLU A 128 12.61 -4.02 -5.61
C GLU A 128 11.16 -4.41 -5.91
N PHE A 129 10.82 -5.69 -5.87
CA PHE A 129 9.45 -6.18 -6.12
C PHE A 129 8.72 -6.60 -4.84
N GLY A 130 9.33 -6.42 -3.67
CA GLY A 130 8.72 -6.77 -2.38
C GLY A 130 8.50 -8.27 -2.16
N MET A 131 9.21 -9.11 -2.92
CA MET A 131 9.20 -10.57 -2.74
C MET A 131 10.22 -11.04 -1.70
N LYS A 132 11.27 -10.24 -1.49
CA LYS A 132 12.37 -10.46 -0.56
C LYS A 132 12.72 -9.13 0.14
N GLY A 133 13.42 -9.20 1.26
CA GLY A 133 13.91 -8.03 1.98
C GLY A 133 15.27 -8.28 2.62
N LYS A 134 15.85 -7.21 3.15
CA LYS A 134 17.11 -7.26 3.91
C LYS A 134 16.95 -6.52 5.22
N VAL A 135 17.44 -7.12 6.31
CA VAL A 135 17.48 -6.42 7.62
C VAL A 135 18.45 -5.24 7.54
N LEU A 136 17.95 -4.06 7.88
CA LEU A 136 18.74 -2.86 8.12
C LEU A 136 19.23 -2.82 9.55
N LYS A 137 18.32 -3.09 10.50
CA LYS A 137 18.60 -3.08 11.92
C LYS A 137 17.58 -3.94 12.66
N GLN A 138 18.00 -4.55 13.76
CA GLN A 138 17.11 -5.21 14.71
C GLN A 138 17.33 -4.62 16.09
N LEU A 139 16.23 -4.35 16.78
CA LEU A 139 16.18 -3.85 18.16
C LEU A 139 15.52 -4.92 19.04
N PRO A 140 15.89 -5.00 20.33
CA PRO A 140 15.18 -5.86 21.27
C PRO A 140 13.76 -5.31 21.53
N LEU A 141 12.87 -6.16 22.02
CA LEU A 141 11.45 -5.80 22.25
C LEU A 141 11.26 -4.77 23.37
N ASP A 142 12.23 -4.66 24.28
CA ASP A 142 12.25 -3.72 25.40
C ASP A 142 12.96 -2.40 25.08
N ALA A 143 13.35 -2.18 23.81
CA ALA A 143 13.98 -0.95 23.38
C ALA A 143 13.09 0.27 23.71
N PRO A 144 13.64 1.35 24.31
CA PRO A 144 12.89 2.57 24.57
C PRO A 144 12.34 3.19 23.28
N ASN A 145 11.11 3.72 23.33
CA ASN A 145 10.44 4.32 22.18
C ASN A 145 11.28 5.42 21.50
N GLU A 146 11.98 6.25 22.27
CA GLU A 146 12.87 7.29 21.75
C GLU A 146 14.03 6.69 20.93
N GLN A 147 14.59 5.56 21.38
CA GLN A 147 15.62 4.83 20.66
C GLN A 147 15.07 4.23 19.37
N ILE A 148 13.86 3.67 19.40
CA ILE A 148 13.18 3.13 18.22
C ILE A 148 13.01 4.23 17.17
N ILE A 149 12.46 5.39 17.55
CA ILE A 149 12.26 6.54 16.67
C ILE A 149 13.59 7.01 16.06
N ALA A 150 14.64 7.15 16.87
CA ALA A 150 15.95 7.58 16.39
C ALA A 150 16.53 6.64 15.33
N ILE A 151 16.45 5.33 15.58
CA ILE A 151 16.92 4.29 14.65
C ILE A 151 16.08 4.25 13.38
N MET A 152 14.75 4.37 13.49
CA MET A 152 13.86 4.49 12.35
C MET A 152 14.24 5.67 11.46
N ARG A 153 14.43 6.86 12.04
CA ARG A 153 14.84 8.06 11.29
C ARG A 153 16.16 7.84 10.56
N GLN A 154 17.14 7.19 11.20
CA GLN A 154 18.41 6.86 10.57
C GLN A 154 18.22 5.88 9.40
N ALA A 155 17.44 4.81 9.60
CA ALA A 155 17.15 3.82 8.57
C ALA A 155 16.42 4.44 7.37
N ASN A 156 15.47 5.34 7.60
CA ASN A 156 14.78 6.04 6.51
C ASN A 156 15.69 7.01 5.75
N LYS A 157 16.58 7.73 6.44
CA LYS A 157 17.59 8.56 5.77
C LYS A 157 18.51 7.71 4.88
N GLN A 158 18.97 6.58 5.39
CA GLN A 158 19.80 5.65 4.63
C GLN A 158 19.00 5.09 3.43
N PHE A 159 17.77 4.65 3.66
CA PHE A 159 16.89 4.12 2.62
C PHE A 159 16.68 5.14 1.49
N ALA A 160 16.36 6.39 1.83
CA ALA A 160 16.15 7.46 0.86
C ALA A 160 17.42 7.81 0.07
N ALA A 161 18.61 7.68 0.69
CA ALA A 161 19.87 7.94 0.02
C ALA A 161 20.31 6.79 -0.91
N THR A 162 19.96 5.54 -0.59
CA THR A 162 20.43 4.35 -1.34
C THR A 162 19.39 3.75 -2.28
N THR A 163 18.14 4.20 -2.23
CA THR A 163 17.06 3.63 -3.03
C THR A 163 16.71 4.55 -4.19
N GLU A 164 16.93 4.06 -5.41
CA GLU A 164 16.54 4.77 -6.62
C GLU A 164 15.01 4.86 -6.73
N LYS A 165 14.53 6.01 -7.22
CA LYS A 165 13.11 6.22 -7.43
C LYS A 165 12.60 5.30 -8.54
N LYS A 166 11.52 4.57 -8.26
CA LYS A 166 10.88 3.71 -9.26
C LYS A 166 10.18 4.54 -10.32
N VAL A 167 10.45 4.21 -11.59
CA VAL A 167 9.65 4.65 -12.73
C VAL A 167 8.67 3.54 -13.08
N TYR A 168 7.37 3.81 -12.95
CA TYR A 168 6.31 2.78 -13.05
C TYR A 168 6.44 1.91 -14.30
N SER A 169 6.55 2.51 -15.49
CA SER A 169 6.62 1.77 -16.75
C SER A 169 7.85 0.85 -16.83
N GLN A 170 9.01 1.33 -16.37
CA GLN A 170 10.25 0.56 -16.35
C GLN A 170 10.18 -0.58 -15.33
N HIS A 171 9.64 -0.30 -14.15
CA HIS A 171 9.46 -1.27 -13.07
C HIS A 171 8.54 -2.42 -13.50
N VAL A 172 7.38 -2.10 -14.09
CA VAL A 172 6.44 -3.11 -14.61
C VAL A 172 7.06 -3.92 -15.74
N ALA A 173 7.72 -3.26 -16.70
CA ALA A 173 8.37 -3.97 -17.82
C ALA A 173 9.48 -4.91 -17.33
N LYS A 174 10.24 -4.50 -16.31
CA LYS A 174 11.28 -5.33 -15.69
C LYS A 174 10.69 -6.52 -14.95
N GLY A 175 9.66 -6.30 -14.11
CA GLY A 175 8.98 -7.37 -13.39
C GLY A 175 8.40 -8.43 -14.33
N ASN A 176 7.76 -7.99 -15.42
CA ASN A 176 7.25 -8.91 -16.46
C ASN A 176 8.35 -9.72 -17.13
N ARG A 177 9.50 -9.10 -17.45
CA ARG A 177 10.64 -9.78 -18.06
C ARG A 177 11.27 -10.81 -17.11
N GLU A 178 11.30 -10.51 -15.82
CA GLU A 178 11.84 -11.38 -14.77
C GLU A 178 10.83 -12.42 -14.27
N GLY A 179 9.60 -12.43 -14.82
CA GLY A 179 8.55 -13.37 -14.41
C GLY A 179 8.08 -13.16 -12.98
N VAL A 180 8.23 -11.95 -12.44
CA VAL A 180 7.82 -11.63 -11.07
C VAL A 180 6.31 -11.48 -11.04
N TYR A 181 5.65 -12.35 -10.27
CA TYR A 181 4.22 -12.33 -10.07
C TYR A 181 3.89 -12.26 -8.58
N PHE A 182 2.99 -11.35 -8.21
CA PHE A 182 2.43 -11.25 -6.88
C PHE A 182 0.94 -11.58 -6.96
N GLU A 183 0.56 -12.71 -6.36
CA GLU A 183 -0.84 -13.12 -6.28
C GLU A 183 -1.54 -12.36 -5.15
N GLY A 184 -2.57 -11.57 -5.46
CA GLY A 184 -3.38 -10.88 -4.45
C GLY A 184 -4.28 -11.83 -3.68
N ALA A 185 -4.70 -11.46 -2.46
CA ALA A 185 -5.75 -12.20 -1.74
C ALA A 185 -7.13 -11.98 -2.36
N VAL A 186 -7.32 -10.83 -3.02
CA VAL A 186 -8.50 -10.52 -3.83
C VAL A 186 -8.14 -10.78 -5.29
N PRO A 187 -8.99 -11.52 -6.04
CA PRO A 187 -8.72 -11.76 -7.44
C PRO A 187 -8.75 -10.46 -8.25
N TYR A 188 -8.05 -10.44 -9.37
CA TYR A 188 -7.93 -9.23 -10.18
C TYR A 188 -9.16 -9.04 -11.07
N GLY A 189 -9.77 -7.85 -10.99
CA GLY A 189 -10.82 -7.38 -11.90
C GLY A 189 -11.76 -6.38 -11.23
N GLU A 190 -12.82 -6.00 -11.94
CA GLU A 190 -13.87 -5.11 -11.45
C GLU A 190 -15.16 -5.92 -11.31
N ASP A 191 -15.91 -5.70 -10.23
CA ASP A 191 -17.32 -6.07 -10.12
C ASP A 191 -18.13 -4.82 -10.49
N ARG A 192 -18.74 -4.81 -11.67
CA ARG A 192 -19.41 -3.61 -12.22
C ARG A 192 -20.89 -3.57 -11.92
N ASP A 193 -21.51 -4.70 -11.63
CA ASP A 193 -22.93 -4.80 -11.30
C ASP A 193 -23.18 -4.97 -9.79
N GLY A 194 -22.13 -5.18 -9.00
CA GLY A 194 -22.16 -5.22 -7.55
C GLY A 194 -22.65 -6.56 -6.99
N ASP A 195 -22.52 -7.65 -7.74
CA ASP A 195 -22.98 -8.98 -7.35
C ASP A 195 -21.97 -9.76 -6.49
N GLY A 196 -20.77 -9.21 -6.29
CA GLY A 196 -19.67 -9.81 -5.55
C GLY A 196 -18.81 -10.79 -6.36
N GLU A 197 -19.11 -10.98 -7.65
CA GLU A 197 -18.31 -11.74 -8.59
C GLU A 197 -17.47 -10.79 -9.47
N ILE A 198 -16.29 -11.23 -9.89
CA ILE A 198 -15.45 -10.41 -10.76
C ILE A 198 -15.91 -10.57 -12.21
N ASP A 199 -16.19 -9.45 -12.87
CA ASP A 199 -16.48 -9.40 -14.29
C ASP A 199 -15.24 -9.74 -15.13
N HIS A 200 -15.12 -11.01 -15.50
CA HIS A 200 -14.09 -11.47 -16.44
C HIS A 200 -14.50 -11.19 -17.89
N ARG A 201 -14.50 -9.91 -18.32
CA ARG A 201 -14.62 -9.63 -19.76
C ARG A 201 -13.29 -9.93 -20.45
N GLY A 202 -13.27 -10.96 -21.29
CA GLY A 202 -12.12 -11.37 -22.08
C GLY A 202 -11.42 -10.16 -22.72
N GLY A 203 -10.17 -9.94 -22.33
CA GLY A 203 -9.35 -8.85 -22.86
C GLY A 203 -9.28 -8.95 -24.38
N GLY A 204 -9.94 -8.00 -25.06
CA GLY A 204 -9.73 -7.75 -26.47
C GLY A 204 -8.30 -7.28 -26.66
N ARG A 205 -7.38 -8.23 -26.87
CA ARG A 205 -6.06 -7.99 -27.41
C ARG A 205 -6.22 -7.20 -28.71
N GLY A 206 -5.51 -6.09 -28.83
CA GLY A 206 -5.22 -5.47 -30.11
C GLY A 206 -4.67 -6.54 -31.06
N GLY A 207 -5.47 -6.93 -32.03
CA GLY A 207 -5.09 -7.79 -33.15
C GLY A 207 -5.44 -7.05 -34.42
N GLY A 208 -4.42 -6.50 -35.08
CA GLY A 208 -4.59 -5.83 -36.36
C GLY A 208 -5.29 -6.73 -37.38
N ARG A 209 -6.34 -6.20 -38.00
CA ARG A 209 -6.83 -6.64 -39.32
C ARG A 209 -7.33 -5.42 -40.07
N PHE A 210 -6.39 -4.64 -40.59
CA PHE A 210 -6.57 -4.08 -41.93
C PHE A 210 -6.58 -5.27 -42.88
N GLY A 211 -7.77 -5.74 -43.22
CA GLY A 211 -8.00 -6.80 -44.19
C GLY A 211 -8.94 -6.29 -45.26
N GLY A 212 -8.38 -5.71 -46.33
CA GLY A 212 -9.11 -5.42 -47.53
C GLY A 212 -9.62 -6.69 -48.23
N ARG A 213 -10.82 -6.58 -48.80
CA ARG A 213 -11.38 -7.27 -49.97
C ARG A 213 -12.60 -6.43 -50.36
N GLY A 214 -12.73 -5.80 -51.51
CA GLY A 214 -12.18 -6.13 -52.83
C GLY A 214 -13.16 -7.03 -53.59
N GLY A 215 -14.08 -6.40 -54.36
CA GLY A 215 -14.87 -6.97 -55.47
C GLY A 215 -16.18 -7.66 -55.08
N GLY A 216 -17.33 -7.49 -55.75
CA GLY A 216 -17.70 -6.75 -56.96
C GLY A 216 -19.05 -7.24 -57.53
N GLY A 217 -19.78 -6.35 -58.24
CA GLY A 217 -20.89 -6.65 -59.18
C GLY A 217 -22.26 -6.95 -58.54
N ARG A 218 -23.44 -6.57 -59.04
CA ARG A 218 -23.99 -6.09 -60.34
C ARG A 218 -25.37 -5.46 -60.04
N ALA A 219 -25.73 -4.28 -60.54
CA ALA A 219 -26.39 -3.97 -61.83
C ALA A 219 -27.89 -4.35 -61.96
N GLY A 220 -28.71 -3.35 -62.34
CA GLY A 220 -30.05 -3.48 -62.94
C GLY A 220 -31.14 -2.77 -62.13
N ARG A 221 -31.95 -1.84 -62.65
CA ARG A 221 -32.16 -1.28 -63.98
C ARG A 221 -32.63 0.17 -63.82
#